data_AF-A0A3M2EU94-F1
#
_entry.id   AF-A0A3M2EU94-F1
#
_cell.length_a   1.000
_cell.length_b   1.000
_cell.length_c   1.000
_cell.angle_alpha   90.00
_cell.angle_beta   90.00
_cell.angle_gamma   90.00
#
_symmetry.space_group_name_H-M   'P 1'
#
loop_
_entity.id
_entity.type
_entity.pdbx_description
1 polymer ?
#
loop_
_entity_poly.entity_id
_entity_poly.type
_entity_poly.pdbx_seq_one_letter_code
_entity_poly.pdbx_strand_id
1 'polypeptide(L)' 'MYDLLGREVARLAEGRQPAGPHAVVLDGTGLPDGLYLIRLDAGGQVQTRAVTRRH' A
#
# COMPACT_ATOMS: atom_id res chain seq x y z
N MET A 1 -1.74 0.81 3.30
CA MET A 1 -0.31 0.65 3.60
C MET A 1 -0.16 0.64 5.10
N TYR A 2 0.61 -0.31 5.62
CA TYR A 2 0.78 -0.52 7.06
C TYR A 2 2.26 -0.53 7.43
N ASP A 3 2.58 -0.08 8.63
CA ASP A 3 3.87 -0.34 9.25
C ASP A 3 3.89 -1.71 9.94
N LEU A 4 5.04 -2.12 10.47
CA LEU A 4 5.18 -3.41 11.16
C LEU A 4 4.41 -3.52 12.48
N LEU A 5 3.96 -2.39 13.03
CA LEU A 5 3.09 -2.35 14.21
C LEU A 5 1.61 -2.50 13.84
N GLY A 6 1.30 -2.62 12.53
CA GLY A 6 -0.06 -2.75 12.02
C GLY A 6 -0.80 -1.42 11.90
N ARG A 7 -0.14 -0.27 12.08
CA ARG A 7 -0.79 1.04 11.93
C ARG A 7 -1.00 1.34 10.45
N GLU A 8 -2.20 1.80 10.07
CA GLU A 8 -2.45 2.28 8.71
C GLU A 8 -1.72 3.60 8.49
N VAL A 9 -0.69 3.57 7.66
CA VAL A 9 0.14 4.74 7.35
C VAL A 9 -0.45 5.56 6.20
N ALA A 10 -1.04 4.88 5.21
CA ALA A 10 -1.70 5.54 4.09
C ALA A 10 -2.70 4.61 3.40
N ARG A 11 -3.80 5.19 2.90
CA ARG A 11 -4.72 4.54 1.96
C ARG A 11 -4.38 4.98 0.54
N LEU A 12 -4.03 4.02 -0.31
CA LEU A 12 -3.52 4.28 -1.67
C LEU A 12 -4.65 4.33 -2.70
N ALA A 13 -5.69 3.52 -2.52
CA ALA A 13 -6.90 3.54 -3.32
C ALA A 13 -8.11 3.24 -2.43
N GLU A 14 -9.26 3.79 -2.79
CA GLU A 14 -10.53 3.53 -2.11
C GLU A 14 -11.68 3.42 -3.11
N GLY A 15 -12.74 2.72 -2.71
CA GLY A 15 -13.97 2.59 -3.47
C GLY A 15 -13.92 1.55 -4.58
N ARG A 16 -15.04 1.41 -5.28
CA ARG A 16 -15.18 0.49 -6.42
C ARG A 16 -14.43 1.06 -7.62
N GLN A 17 -13.47 0.30 -8.14
CA GLN A 17 -12.78 0.60 -9.38
C GLN A 17 -13.33 -0.28 -10.52
N PRO A 18 -13.47 0.25 -11.75
CA PRO A 18 -13.88 -0.55 -12.90
C PRO A 18 -12.84 -1.63 -13.21
N ALA A 19 -13.25 -2.69 -13.90
CA ALA A 19 -12.30 -3.71 -14.36
C ALA A 19 -11.28 -3.10 -15.33
N GLY A 20 -10.01 -3.43 -15.16
CA GLY A 20 -8.91 -2.90 -15.98
C GLY A 20 -7.64 -2.64 -15.16
N PRO A 21 -6.56 -2.20 -15.82
CA PRO A 21 -5.34 -1.81 -15.16
C PRO A 21 -5.54 -0.50 -14.37
N HIS A 22 -5.01 -0.46 -13.16
CA HIS A 22 -4.97 0.73 -12.30
C HIS A 22 -3.55 0.93 -11.79
N ALA A 23 -3.12 2.18 -11.74
CA ALA A 23 -1.82 2.57 -11.20
C ALA A 23 -2.02 3.55 -10.05
N VAL A 24 -1.24 3.36 -8.99
CA VAL A 24 -1.20 4.27 -7.85
C VAL A 24 0.25 4.57 -7.52
N VAL A 25 0.53 5.85 -7.26
CA VAL A 25 1.85 6.30 -6.80
C VAL A 25 1.86 6.31 -5.28
N LEU A 26 2.81 5.60 -4.69
CA LEU A 26 3.14 5.73 -3.27
C LEU A 26 4.19 6.82 -3.13
N ASP A 27 3.80 8.00 -2.67
CA ASP A 27 4.76 9.01 -2.22
C ASP A 27 5.29 8.63 -0.84
N GLY A 28 6.58 8.30 -0.78
CA GLY A 28 7.25 7.93 0.47
C GLY A 28 7.92 9.11 1.18
N THR A 29 7.72 10.34 0.72
CA THR A 29 8.32 11.53 1.35
C THR A 29 7.87 11.67 2.80
N GLY A 30 8.82 11.85 3.71
CA GLY A 30 8.53 11.95 5.15
C GLY A 30 8.25 10.62 5.85
N LEU A 31 8.23 9.49 5.13
CA LEU A 31 8.17 8.17 5.77
C LEU A 31 9.54 7.83 6.37
N PRO A 32 9.59 7.42 7.65
CA PRO A 32 10.81 6.89 8.25
C PRO A 32 11.34 5.69 7.48
N ASP A 33 12.66 5.48 7.56
CA ASP A 33 13.27 4.25 7.09
C ASP A 33 12.67 3.04 7.79
N GLY A 34 12.38 1.99 7.03
CA GLY A 34 11.71 0.83 7.57
C GLY A 34 11.01 -0.03 6.53
N LEU A 35 10.39 -1.09 7.02
CA LEU A 35 9.60 -2.02 6.23
C LEU A 35 8.12 -1.66 6.33
N TYR A 36 7.47 -1.61 5.17
CA TYR A 36 6.05 -1.34 5.03
C TYR A 36 5.36 -2.45 4.26
N LEU A 37 4.10 -2.72 4.60
CA LEU A 37 3.25 -3.68 3.92
C LEU A 37 2.18 -2.95 3.10
N ILE A 38 2.12 -3.25 1.81
CA ILE A 38 1.05 -2.82 0.90
C ILE A 38 0.10 -4.00 0.75
N ARG A 39 -1.16 -3.81 1.15
CA ARG A 39 -2.25 -4.76 0.94
C ARG A 39 -3.17 -4.22 -0.15
N LEU A 40 -3.40 -5.03 -1.19
CA LEU A 40 -4.39 -4.80 -2.23
C LEU A 40 -5.52 -5.82 -2.06
N ASP A 41 -6.75 -5.35 -1.96
CA ASP A 41 -7.95 -6.16 -1.90
C ASP A 41 -8.79 -5.86 -3.16
N ALA A 42 -8.96 -6.84 -4.03
CA ALA A 42 -9.67 -6.69 -5.28
C ALA A 42 -10.30 -8.01 -5.73
N GLY A 43 -11.60 -7.99 -6.05
CA GLY A 43 -12.30 -9.16 -6.60
C GLY A 43 -12.27 -10.39 -5.71
N GLY A 44 -12.20 -10.22 -4.37
CA GLY A 44 -12.09 -11.31 -3.41
C GLY A 44 -10.68 -11.90 -3.27
N GLN A 45 -9.69 -11.33 -3.95
CA GLN A 45 -8.29 -11.67 -3.79
C GLN A 45 -7.59 -10.61 -2.96
N VAL A 46 -6.73 -11.07 -2.05
CA VAL A 46 -5.85 -10.21 -1.27
C VAL A 46 -4.41 -10.50 -1.68
N GLN A 47 -3.70 -9.46 -2.11
CA GLN A 47 -2.26 -9.53 -2.37
C GLN A 47 -1.54 -8.60 -1.39
N THR A 48 -0.44 -9.10 -0.84
CA THR A 48 0.41 -8.32 0.07
C THR A 48 1.82 -8.24 -0.50
N ARG A 49 2.39 -7.04 -0.49
CA ARG A 49 3.78 -6.81 -0.91
C ARG A 49 4.54 -6.03 0.16
N ALA A 50 5.72 -6.53 0.49
CA ALA A 50 6.67 -5.87 1.37
C ALA A 50 7.50 -4.85 0.57
N VAL A 51 7.64 -3.63 1.10
CA VAL A 51 8.45 -2.57 0.52
C VAL A 51 9.32 -1.98 1.61
N THR A 52 10.63 -1.86 1.35
CA THR A 52 11.53 -1.21 2.29
C THR A 52 11.76 0.23 1.84
N ARG A 53 11.54 1.19 2.74
CA ARG A 53 12.01 2.56 2.59
C ARG A 53 13.39 2.67 3.21
N ARG A 54 14.33 3.18 2.44
CA ARG A 54 15.66 3.59 2.89
C ARG A 54 15.96 4.92 2.21
N HIS A 55 16.46 5.88 2.96
CA HIS A 55 17.05 7.10 2.43
C HIS A 55 18.49 6.89 1.98
#